data_AF-A0A2E9PIL6-F1
#
_entry.id   AF-A0A2E9PIL6-F1
#
_cell.length_a   1.000
_cell.length_b   1.000
_cell.length_c   1.000
_cell.angle_alpha   90.00
_cell.angle_beta   90.00
_cell.angle_gamma   90.00
#
_symmetry.space_group_name_H-M   'P 1'
#
loop_
_entity.id
_entity.type
_entity.pdbx_description
1 polymer ?
#
loop_
_entity_poly.entity_id
_entity_poly.type
_entity_poly.pdbx_seq_one_letter_code
_entity_poly.pdbx_strand_id
1 'polypeptide(L)'
;MIALGIGLMMCVVASAIFYLGCPNQQWLPSRFYKAKTGALLSGLFALASTWVFTFVFSVPAAIYTVITLYMLSLSLLPLIHRFEKPQTALKGAGSSLKRSDSYLVHMPHWWLKSIGAVVVGFPLGLFTSGLVSFAFLGNTPLDVKSQFMMWWITPIWLLLIALIYFTHRPRRTLFVLSIVVVIEYGLLQVIR
;
A
#
# COMPACT_ATOMS: atom_id res chain seq x y z
N MET A 1 1.62 26.84 -0.57
CA MET A 1 1.33 26.37 0.81
C MET A 1 -0.16 26.16 1.06
N ILE A 2 -1.04 27.09 0.69
CA ILE A 2 -2.50 26.95 0.90
C ILE A 2 -3.07 25.69 0.22
N ALA A 3 -2.70 25.42 -1.04
CA ALA A 3 -3.12 24.22 -1.77
C ALA A 3 -2.71 22.91 -1.07
N LEU A 4 -1.52 22.85 -0.45
CA LEU A 4 -1.08 21.67 0.30
C LEU A 4 -1.95 21.43 1.54
N GLY A 5 -2.27 22.49 2.28
CA GLY A 5 -3.14 22.41 3.46
C GLY A 5 -4.55 21.95 3.10
N ILE A 6 -5.13 22.50 2.04
CA ILE A 6 -6.46 22.12 1.55
C ILE A 6 -6.45 20.66 1.06
N GLY A 7 -5.48 20.28 0.22
CA GLY A 7 -5.36 18.91 -0.29
C GLY A 7 -5.24 17.87 0.83
N LEU A 8 -4.42 18.16 1.85
CA LEU A 8 -4.26 17.30 3.02
C LEU A 8 -5.54 17.20 3.84
N MET A 9 -6.21 18.33 4.12
CA MET A 9 -7.49 18.34 4.83
C MET A 9 -8.54 17.50 4.11
N MET A 10 -8.65 17.64 2.79
CA MET A 10 -9.58 16.85 1.98
C MET A 10 -9.25 15.35 2.02
N CYS A 11 -7.97 14.97 2.07
CA CYS A 11 -7.54 13.58 2.17
C CYS A 11 -7.91 12.98 3.54
N VAL A 12 -7.69 13.72 4.62
CA VAL A 12 -8.09 13.32 5.98
C VAL A 12 -9.61 13.15 6.06
N VAL A 13 -10.38 14.11 5.54
CA VAL A 13 -11.84 14.04 5.47
C VAL A 13 -12.30 12.83 4.65
N ALA A 14 -11.69 12.57 3.49
CA ALA A 14 -12.00 11.39 2.68
C ALA A 14 -11.81 10.09 3.47
N SER A 15 -10.66 9.95 4.15
CA SER A 15 -10.34 8.75 4.93
C SER A 15 -11.30 8.56 6.12
N ALA A 16 -11.67 9.64 6.81
CA ALA A 16 -12.66 9.62 7.88
C ALA A 16 -14.04 9.19 7.34
N ILE A 17 -14.47 9.78 6.21
CA ILE A 17 -15.74 9.42 5.58
C ILE A 17 -15.74 7.93 5.17
N PHE A 18 -14.65 7.43 4.63
CA PHE A 18 -14.58 6.02 4.28
C PHE A 18 -14.71 5.12 5.51
N TYR A 19 -13.94 5.43 6.56
CA TYR A 19 -13.92 4.66 7.80
C TYR A 19 -15.31 4.59 8.45
N LEU A 20 -16.00 5.73 8.61
CA LEU A 20 -17.34 5.81 9.22
C LEU A 20 -18.44 5.06 8.43
N GLY A 21 -18.21 4.80 7.14
CA GLY A 21 -19.11 4.01 6.29
C GLY A 21 -18.78 2.52 6.22
N CYS A 22 -17.61 2.10 6.71
CA CYS A 22 -17.13 0.73 6.52
C CYS A 22 -17.99 -0.28 7.32
N PRO A 23 -18.40 -1.41 6.69
CA PRO A 23 -19.13 -2.47 7.38
C PRO A 23 -18.28 -3.22 8.42
N ASN A 24 -16.96 -3.20 8.25
CA ASN A 24 -16.03 -3.95 9.08
C ASN A 24 -15.33 -3.04 10.12
N GLN A 25 -15.92 -1.90 10.46
CA GLN A 25 -15.38 -1.03 11.49
C GLN A 25 -15.67 -1.61 12.88
N GLN A 26 -14.63 -1.86 13.66
CA GLN A 26 -14.73 -2.60 14.94
C GLN A 26 -14.86 -1.67 16.16
N TRP A 27 -14.81 -0.35 15.96
CA TRP A 27 -14.62 0.64 17.03
C TRP A 27 -15.78 1.61 17.22
N LEU A 28 -16.78 1.62 16.32
CA LEU A 28 -18.00 2.40 16.47
C LEU A 28 -19.21 1.49 16.70
N PRO A 29 -20.18 1.93 17.52
CA PRO A 29 -21.38 1.13 17.85
C PRO A 29 -22.34 0.98 16.66
N SER A 30 -22.37 1.94 15.75
CA SER A 30 -23.21 1.91 14.56
C SER A 30 -22.55 2.67 13.41
N ARG A 31 -22.94 2.33 12.19
CA ARG A 31 -22.52 3.06 10.98
C ARG A 31 -23.33 4.34 10.87
N PHE A 32 -22.66 5.45 10.58
CA PHE A 32 -23.33 6.73 10.33
C PHE A 32 -24.09 6.75 9.00
N TYR A 33 -23.63 5.98 7.99
CA TYR A 33 -24.27 5.86 6.69
C TYR A 33 -23.94 4.53 6.00
N LYS A 34 -24.57 4.28 4.85
CA LYS A 34 -24.38 3.06 4.07
C LYS A 34 -22.96 3.00 3.48
N ALA A 35 -22.37 1.80 3.40
CA ALA A 35 -21.02 1.62 2.87
C ALA A 35 -20.85 2.16 1.45
N LYS A 36 -21.87 2.01 0.59
CA LYS A 36 -21.85 2.54 -0.78
C LYS A 36 -21.77 4.07 -0.81
N THR A 37 -22.54 4.76 0.03
CA THR A 37 -22.54 6.23 0.07
C THR A 37 -21.23 6.75 0.64
N GLY A 38 -20.69 6.08 1.67
CA GLY A 38 -19.37 6.40 2.24
C GLY A 38 -18.22 6.26 1.25
N ALA A 39 -18.18 5.14 0.52
CA ALA A 39 -17.15 4.90 -0.49
C ALA A 39 -17.21 5.93 -1.63
N LEU A 40 -18.42 6.29 -2.08
CA LEU A 40 -18.62 7.27 -3.14
C LEU A 40 -18.19 8.67 -2.70
N LEU A 41 -18.65 9.13 -1.53
CA LEU A 41 -18.25 10.43 -0.96
C LEU A 41 -16.74 10.51 -0.74
N SER A 42 -16.14 9.47 -0.14
CA SER A 42 -14.69 9.42 0.03
C SER A 42 -13.94 9.51 -1.31
N GLY A 43 -14.39 8.74 -2.32
CA GLY A 43 -13.80 8.78 -3.66
C GLY A 43 -13.84 10.17 -4.29
N LEU A 44 -14.95 10.90 -4.16
CA LEU A 44 -15.06 12.27 -4.64
C LEU A 44 -14.08 13.22 -3.95
N PHE A 45 -13.95 13.12 -2.62
CA PHE A 45 -12.99 13.93 -1.86
C PHE A 45 -11.53 13.56 -2.20
N ALA A 46 -11.23 12.29 -2.46
CA ALA A 46 -9.89 11.85 -2.88
C ALA A 46 -9.53 12.37 -4.29
N LEU A 47 -10.49 12.36 -5.23
CA LEU A 47 -10.30 12.94 -6.56
C LEU A 47 -10.11 14.46 -6.48
N ALA A 48 -10.91 15.14 -5.67
CA ALA A 48 -10.78 16.58 -5.47
C ALA A 48 -9.46 16.95 -4.78
N SER A 49 -9.03 16.17 -3.79
CA SER A 49 -7.70 16.29 -3.17
C SER A 49 -6.59 16.10 -4.21
N THR A 50 -6.71 15.09 -5.08
CA THR A 50 -5.76 14.87 -6.19
C THR A 50 -5.69 16.08 -7.11
N TRP A 51 -6.84 16.64 -7.48
CA TRP A 51 -6.92 17.84 -8.32
C TRP A 51 -6.28 19.06 -7.65
N VAL A 52 -6.49 19.26 -6.34
CA VAL A 52 -5.84 20.35 -5.60
C VAL A 52 -4.32 20.16 -5.54
N PHE A 53 -3.85 18.92 -5.39
CA PHE A 53 -2.41 18.63 -5.38
C PHE A 53 -1.75 18.84 -6.74
N THR A 54 -2.47 18.80 -7.87
CA THR A 54 -1.87 19.08 -9.18
C THR A 54 -1.45 20.54 -9.37
N PHE A 55 -1.93 21.46 -8.52
CA PHE A 55 -1.43 22.84 -8.48
C PHE A 55 -0.02 22.97 -7.92
N VAL A 56 0.49 21.92 -7.26
CA VAL A 56 1.81 21.91 -6.61
C VAL A 56 2.71 20.81 -7.17
N PHE A 57 2.13 19.66 -7.51
CA PHE A 57 2.83 18.47 -7.98
C PHE A 57 2.40 18.10 -9.40
N SER A 58 3.21 17.29 -10.09
CA SER A 58 2.76 16.65 -11.33
C SER A 58 1.58 15.72 -11.06
N VAL A 59 0.77 15.42 -12.09
CA VAL A 59 -0.41 14.54 -11.95
C VAL A 59 -0.07 13.18 -11.30
N PRO A 60 0.99 12.46 -11.74
CA PRO A 60 1.37 11.21 -11.08
C PRO A 60 1.74 11.41 -9.61
N ALA A 61 2.47 12.49 -9.32
CA ALA A 61 2.89 12.81 -7.97
C ALA A 61 1.73 13.13 -7.03
N ALA A 62 0.73 13.86 -7.54
CA ALA A 62 -0.50 14.14 -6.82
C ALA A 62 -1.27 12.85 -6.47
N ILE A 63 -1.42 11.94 -7.44
CA ILE A 63 -2.11 10.65 -7.23
C ILE A 63 -1.43 9.83 -6.12
N TYR A 64 -0.12 9.65 -6.23
CA TYR A 64 0.66 8.91 -5.22
C TYR A 64 0.61 9.55 -3.85
N THR A 65 0.66 10.88 -3.79
CA THR A 65 0.56 11.63 -2.52
C THR A 65 -0.77 11.37 -1.85
N VAL A 66 -1.88 11.42 -2.60
CA VAL A 66 -3.22 11.14 -2.06
C VAL A 66 -3.32 9.69 -1.59
N ILE A 67 -2.87 8.72 -2.38
CA ILE A 67 -2.90 7.29 -1.97
C ILE A 67 -2.13 7.08 -0.66
N THR A 68 -0.93 7.66 -0.56
CA THR A 68 -0.05 7.51 0.61
C THR A 68 -0.66 8.16 1.85
N LEU A 69 -1.15 9.39 1.72
CA LEU A 69 -1.82 10.10 2.82
C LEU A 69 -3.10 9.39 3.26
N TYR A 70 -3.85 8.82 2.31
CA TYR A 70 -5.07 8.09 2.59
C TYR A 70 -4.79 6.79 3.35
N MET A 71 -3.76 6.03 2.95
CA MET A 71 -3.29 4.84 3.68
C MET A 71 -2.80 5.19 5.09
N LEU A 72 -1.98 6.24 5.20
CA LEU A 72 -1.49 6.72 6.48
C LEU A 72 -2.64 7.14 7.40
N SER A 73 -3.59 7.92 6.89
CA SER A 73 -4.74 8.40 7.68
C SER A 73 -5.60 7.24 8.17
N LEU A 74 -5.90 6.24 7.32
CA LEU A 74 -6.62 5.03 7.73
C LEU A 74 -5.87 4.21 8.79
N SER A 75 -4.53 4.20 8.76
CA SER A 75 -3.73 3.51 9.78
C SER A 75 -3.68 4.26 11.11
N LEU A 76 -3.79 5.60 11.08
CA LEU A 76 -3.77 6.46 12.26
C LEU A 76 -5.14 6.62 12.93
N LEU A 77 -6.23 6.52 12.17
CA LEU A 77 -7.60 6.67 12.68
C LEU A 77 -7.90 5.79 13.92
N PRO A 78 -7.51 4.49 13.96
CA PRO A 78 -7.67 3.65 15.15
C PRO A 78 -6.79 4.04 16.34
N LEU A 79 -5.74 4.84 16.13
CA LEU A 79 -4.76 5.22 17.16
C LEU A 79 -5.10 6.56 17.84
N ILE A 80 -5.88 7.44 17.18
CA ILE A 80 -6.23 8.79 17.67
C ILE A 80 -7.17 8.75 18.87
N HIS A 81 -8.01 7.71 18.96
CA HIS A 81 -8.71 7.37 20.18
C HIS A 81 -8.10 6.09 20.68
N ARG A 82 -7.62 6.08 21.93
CA ARG A 82 -7.42 4.84 22.69
C ARG A 82 -8.77 4.12 22.79
N PHE A 83 -9.22 3.50 21.71
CA PHE A 83 -10.27 2.52 21.76
C PHE A 83 -9.61 1.30 22.39
N GLU A 84 -9.50 1.35 23.72
CA GLU A 84 -8.79 0.39 24.57
C GLU A 84 -9.20 -1.05 24.27
N LYS A 85 -10.44 -1.23 23.77
CA LYS A 85 -10.96 -2.52 23.34
C LYS A 85 -11.80 -2.31 22.07
N PRO A 86 -11.62 -3.14 21.03
CA PRO A 86 -12.62 -3.23 19.96
C PRO A 86 -13.97 -3.57 20.60
N GLN A 87 -15.08 -3.08 20.04
CA GLN A 87 -16.39 -3.45 20.57
C GLN A 87 -16.52 -4.96 20.47
N THR A 88 -16.53 -5.64 21.62
CA THR A 88 -16.80 -7.07 21.67
C THR A 88 -18.16 -7.28 21.05
N ALA A 89 -18.25 -8.22 20.10
CA ALA A 89 -19.52 -8.61 19.50
C ALA A 89 -20.59 -8.71 20.60
N LEU A 90 -21.78 -8.12 20.34
CA LEU A 90 -22.96 -8.23 21.20
C LEU A 90 -23.03 -9.65 21.77
N LYS A 91 -23.13 -9.81 23.10
CA LYS A 91 -23.30 -11.11 23.76
C LYS A 91 -24.33 -11.94 22.98
N GLY A 92 -23.89 -13.03 22.34
CA GLY A 92 -24.74 -13.92 21.53
C GLY A 92 -24.49 -13.90 20.03
N ALA A 93 -23.80 -12.89 19.49
CA ALA A 93 -23.30 -12.91 18.11
C ALA A 93 -21.98 -13.70 18.06
N GLY A 94 -22.08 -15.04 18.07
CA GLY A 94 -20.92 -15.88 17.78
C GLY A 94 -20.29 -15.46 16.46
N SER A 95 -18.96 -15.35 16.42
CA SER A 95 -18.23 -15.12 15.18
C SER A 95 -18.68 -16.15 14.14
N SER A 96 -19.22 -15.71 13.00
CA SER A 96 -19.49 -16.61 11.87
C SER A 96 -18.19 -17.22 11.32
N LEU A 97 -17.05 -16.60 11.64
CA LEU A 97 -15.73 -17.08 11.29
C LEU A 97 -15.25 -18.03 12.39
N LYS A 98 -15.40 -19.33 12.14
CA LYS A 98 -14.64 -20.35 12.86
C LYS A 98 -13.19 -20.32 12.37
N ARG A 99 -12.24 -20.24 13.31
CA ARG A 99 -10.82 -20.38 12.98
C ARG A 99 -10.63 -21.78 12.38
N SER A 100 -10.13 -21.85 11.16
CA SER A 100 -9.82 -23.13 10.51
C SER A 100 -8.75 -23.86 11.31
N ASP A 101 -8.90 -25.17 11.48
CA ASP A 101 -7.90 -26.05 12.11
C ASP A 101 -6.53 -25.96 11.40
N SER A 102 -6.52 -25.56 10.13
CA SER A 102 -5.31 -25.25 9.36
C SER A 102 -4.46 -24.13 9.95
N TYR A 103 -4.98 -23.31 10.88
CA TYR A 103 -4.23 -22.21 11.50
C TYR A 103 -3.03 -22.70 12.33
N LEU A 104 -3.16 -23.85 13.01
CA LEU A 104 -2.05 -24.44 13.77
C LEU A 104 -0.97 -25.02 12.85
N VAL A 105 -1.36 -25.49 11.67
CA VAL A 105 -0.45 -26.02 10.65
C VAL A 105 0.21 -24.89 9.85
N HIS A 106 -0.51 -23.80 9.61
CA HIS A 106 -0.03 -22.61 8.89
C HIS A 106 0.34 -21.53 9.89
N MET A 107 1.44 -21.76 10.64
CA MET A 107 2.04 -20.67 11.41
C MET A 107 2.31 -19.49 10.47
N PRO A 108 1.80 -18.29 10.79
CA PRO A 108 2.07 -17.11 10.00
C PRO A 108 3.56 -16.80 10.15
N HIS A 109 4.37 -17.21 9.17
CA HIS A 109 5.78 -16.82 9.06
C HIS A 109 5.89 -15.36 8.64
N TRP A 110 5.17 -14.46 9.33
CA TRP A 110 5.02 -13.07 8.95
C TRP A 110 6.39 -12.37 8.97
N TRP A 111 7.21 -12.58 10.00
CA TRP A 111 8.58 -12.06 10.05
C TRP A 111 9.42 -12.45 8.82
N LEU A 112 9.41 -13.74 8.46
CA LEU A 112 10.14 -14.22 7.29
C LEU A 112 9.59 -13.61 5.99
N LYS A 113 8.26 -13.53 5.87
CA LYS A 113 7.59 -12.92 4.72
C LYS A 113 7.95 -11.44 4.58
N SER A 114 7.84 -10.67 5.66
CA SER A 114 8.12 -9.23 5.68
C SER A 114 9.61 -8.97 5.42
N ILE A 115 10.50 -9.53 6.24
CA ILE A 115 11.95 -9.29 6.11
C ILE A 115 12.45 -9.80 4.76
N GLY A 116 12.06 -11.02 4.37
CA GLY A 116 12.47 -11.61 3.11
C GLY A 116 12.01 -10.80 1.90
N ALA A 117 10.76 -10.35 1.87
CA ALA A 117 10.26 -9.55 0.75
C ALA A 117 10.82 -8.12 0.74
N VAL A 118 11.13 -7.54 1.91
CA VAL A 118 11.83 -6.26 2.01
C VAL A 118 13.23 -6.39 1.41
N VAL A 119 14.02 -7.37 1.87
CA VAL A 119 15.43 -7.56 1.49
C VAL A 119 15.56 -8.00 0.02
N VAL A 120 14.76 -8.97 -0.42
CA VAL A 120 14.85 -9.52 -1.79
C VAL A 120 14.06 -8.68 -2.78
N GLY A 121 12.94 -8.09 -2.37
CA GLY A 121 12.08 -7.30 -3.24
C GLY A 121 12.69 -5.95 -3.62
N PHE A 122 13.56 -5.36 -2.78
CA PHE A 122 14.15 -4.06 -3.08
C PHE A 122 15.12 -4.12 -4.29
N PRO A 123 16.09 -5.05 -4.35
CA PRO A 123 16.91 -5.26 -5.56
C PRO A 123 16.09 -5.55 -6.81
N LEU A 124 15.05 -6.39 -6.72
CA LEU A 124 14.14 -6.64 -7.84
C LEU A 124 13.44 -5.37 -8.30
N GLY A 125 12.92 -4.58 -7.36
CA GLY A 125 12.26 -3.29 -7.64
C GLY A 125 13.20 -2.30 -8.32
N LEU A 126 14.47 -2.24 -7.90
CA LEU A 126 15.50 -1.44 -8.55
C LEU A 126 15.76 -1.89 -9.99
N PHE A 127 16.04 -3.18 -10.19
CA PHE A 127 16.38 -3.72 -11.50
C PHE A 127 15.22 -3.57 -12.50
N THR A 128 14.01 -3.94 -12.09
CA THR A 128 12.81 -3.82 -12.92
C THR A 128 12.46 -2.37 -13.24
N SER A 129 12.57 -1.43 -12.28
CA SER A 129 12.42 0.00 -12.56
C SER A 129 13.47 0.50 -13.55
N GLY A 130 14.69 -0.07 -13.48
CA GLY A 130 15.75 0.11 -14.47
C GLY A 130 15.34 -0.30 -15.87
N LEU A 131 14.81 -1.51 -16.03
CA LEU A 131 14.32 -2.01 -17.31
C LEU A 131 13.19 -1.16 -17.88
N VAL A 132 12.23 -0.75 -17.04
CA VAL A 132 11.14 0.15 -17.45
C VAL A 132 11.71 1.48 -17.92
N SER A 133 12.62 2.10 -17.16
CA SER A 133 13.24 3.35 -17.59
C SER A 133 14.05 3.19 -18.88
N PHE A 134 14.75 2.06 -19.07
CA PHE A 134 15.48 1.79 -20.30
C PHE A 134 14.55 1.67 -21.50
N ALA A 135 13.45 0.91 -21.36
CA ALA A 135 12.49 0.66 -22.44
C ALA A 135 11.70 1.91 -22.85
N PHE A 136 11.32 2.76 -21.89
CA PHE A 136 10.41 3.89 -22.15
C PHE A 136 11.10 5.26 -22.24
N LEU A 137 12.29 5.42 -21.67
CA LEU A 137 12.88 6.74 -21.48
C LEU A 137 14.28 6.90 -22.11
N GLY A 138 14.72 6.00 -22.99
CA GLY A 138 16.08 5.96 -23.56
C GLY A 138 16.73 7.31 -23.92
N ASN A 139 16.02 8.22 -24.58
CA ASN A 139 16.55 9.52 -25.02
C ASN A 139 16.27 10.72 -24.10
N THR A 140 15.71 10.50 -22.92
CA THR A 140 15.38 11.60 -22.00
C THR A 140 16.56 11.99 -21.10
N PRO A 141 16.59 13.24 -20.60
CA PRO A 141 17.62 13.70 -19.66
C PRO A 141 17.70 12.83 -18.40
N LEU A 142 18.92 12.69 -17.86
CA LEU A 142 19.19 11.82 -16.72
C LEU A 142 18.35 12.18 -15.48
N ASP A 143 18.13 13.47 -15.23
CA ASP A 143 17.35 13.94 -14.09
C ASP A 143 15.90 13.44 -14.15
N VAL A 144 15.27 13.50 -15.34
CA VAL A 144 13.90 13.02 -15.55
C VAL A 144 13.81 11.50 -15.40
N LYS A 145 14.79 10.77 -15.94
CA LYS A 145 14.91 9.31 -15.76
C LYS A 145 15.01 8.92 -14.29
N SER A 146 15.89 9.60 -13.55
CA SER A 146 16.13 9.30 -12.13
C SER A 146 14.87 9.51 -11.29
N GLN A 147 14.13 10.61 -11.54
CA GLN A 147 12.86 10.87 -10.89
C GLN A 147 11.87 9.76 -11.24
N PHE A 148 11.67 9.47 -12.52
CA PHE A 148 10.74 8.43 -12.96
C PHE A 148 11.05 7.06 -12.33
N MET A 149 12.33 6.66 -12.30
CA MET A 149 12.76 5.42 -11.62
C MET A 149 12.39 5.44 -10.15
N MET A 150 12.61 6.55 -9.42
CA MET A 150 12.24 6.69 -8.01
C MET A 150 10.74 6.43 -7.78
N TRP A 151 9.88 6.91 -8.69
CA TRP A 151 8.43 6.70 -8.64
C TRP A 151 8.02 5.24 -8.92
N TRP A 152 8.83 4.47 -9.64
CA TRP A 152 8.56 3.06 -9.98
C TRP A 152 9.13 2.05 -9.00
N ILE A 153 10.25 2.36 -8.34
CA ILE A 153 10.87 1.46 -7.36
C ILE A 153 9.87 1.15 -6.25
N THR A 154 9.22 2.19 -5.70
CA THR A 154 8.28 2.07 -4.59
C THR A 154 7.08 1.16 -4.89
N PRO A 155 6.26 1.38 -5.94
CA PRO A 155 5.10 0.53 -6.23
C PRO A 155 5.50 -0.91 -6.57
N ILE A 156 6.60 -1.14 -7.31
CA ILE A 156 7.06 -2.49 -7.61
C ILE A 156 7.52 -3.20 -6.33
N TRP A 157 8.29 -2.52 -5.49
CA TRP A 157 8.77 -3.07 -4.24
C TRP A 157 7.63 -3.40 -3.28
N LEU A 158 6.67 -2.48 -3.10
CA LEU A 158 5.49 -2.71 -2.27
C LEU A 158 4.59 -3.82 -2.82
N LEU A 159 4.49 -3.95 -4.15
CA LEU A 159 3.76 -5.05 -4.77
C LEU A 159 4.37 -6.41 -4.40
N LEU A 160 5.71 -6.54 -4.45
CA LEU A 160 6.39 -7.77 -4.04
C LEU A 160 6.18 -8.08 -2.55
N ILE A 161 6.20 -7.06 -1.69
CA ILE A 161 5.87 -7.18 -0.27
C ILE A 161 4.41 -7.59 -0.06
N ALA A 162 3.46 -7.13 -0.88
CA ALA A 162 2.07 -7.56 -0.79
C ALA A 162 1.90 -9.02 -1.25
N LEU A 163 2.52 -9.39 -2.37
CA LEU A 163 2.36 -10.71 -2.99
C LEU A 163 2.91 -11.87 -2.14
N ILE A 164 3.96 -11.64 -1.33
CA ILE A 164 4.51 -12.69 -0.47
C ILE A 164 3.49 -13.21 0.56
N TYR A 165 2.51 -12.38 0.97
CA TYR A 165 1.49 -12.78 1.94
C TYR A 165 0.51 -13.80 1.36
N PHE A 166 0.26 -13.77 0.05
CA PHE A 166 -0.55 -14.76 -0.65
C PHE A 166 0.14 -16.12 -0.84
N THR A 167 1.45 -16.20 -0.57
CA THR A 167 2.19 -17.45 -0.76
C THR A 167 2.04 -18.38 0.44
N HIS A 168 1.68 -19.65 0.19
CA HIS A 168 1.67 -20.73 1.20
C HIS A 168 3.08 -21.21 1.60
N ARG A 169 4.06 -21.16 0.69
CA ARG A 169 5.46 -21.62 0.90
C ARG A 169 6.48 -20.47 0.78
N PRO A 170 6.57 -19.55 1.76
CA PRO A 170 7.38 -18.33 1.65
C PRO A 170 8.87 -18.60 1.44
N ARG A 171 9.44 -19.64 2.06
CA ARG A 171 10.86 -20.01 1.88
C ARG A 171 11.21 -20.31 0.42
N ARG A 172 10.38 -21.11 -0.26
CA ARG A 172 10.61 -21.47 -1.66
C ARG A 172 10.49 -20.25 -2.57
N THR A 173 9.49 -19.41 -2.34
CA THR A 173 9.31 -18.17 -3.12
C THR A 173 10.48 -17.22 -2.93
N LEU A 174 10.89 -16.96 -1.69
CA LEU A 174 12.04 -16.10 -1.41
C LEU A 174 13.34 -16.66 -2.01
N PHE A 175 13.53 -17.98 -1.96
CA PHE A 175 14.68 -18.62 -2.60
C PHE A 175 14.70 -18.41 -4.11
N VAL A 176 13.57 -18.63 -4.80
CA VAL A 176 13.45 -18.39 -6.25
C VAL A 176 13.69 -16.90 -6.57
N LEU A 177 13.07 -15.98 -5.82
CA LEU A 177 13.26 -14.55 -6.02
C LEU A 177 14.74 -14.14 -5.79
N SER A 178 15.40 -14.74 -4.80
CA SER A 178 16.83 -14.49 -4.56
C SER A 178 17.71 -14.99 -5.70
N ILE A 179 17.38 -16.15 -6.30
CA ILE A 179 18.06 -16.64 -7.51
C ILE A 179 17.87 -15.66 -8.66
N VAL A 180 16.64 -15.15 -8.86
CA VAL A 180 16.37 -14.14 -9.91
C VAL A 180 17.24 -12.90 -9.69
N VAL A 181 17.32 -12.37 -8.48
CA VAL A 181 18.21 -11.24 -8.14
C VAL A 181 19.66 -11.57 -8.50
N VAL A 182 20.17 -12.73 -8.09
CA VAL A 182 21.55 -13.13 -8.40
C VAL A 182 21.79 -13.20 -9.91
N ILE A 183 20.82 -13.72 -10.68
CA ILE A 183 20.90 -13.79 -12.14
C ILE A 183 20.89 -12.39 -12.75
N GLU A 184 19.96 -11.52 -12.36
CA GLU A 184 19.84 -10.15 -12.87
C GLU A 184 21.13 -9.35 -12.68
N TYR A 185 21.64 -9.32 -11.45
CA TYR A 185 22.87 -8.60 -11.15
C TYR A 185 24.12 -9.31 -11.70
N GLY A 186 24.09 -10.64 -11.83
CA GLY A 186 25.14 -11.39 -12.52
C GLY A 186 25.23 -11.06 -14.01
N LEU A 187 24.08 -10.99 -14.70
CA LEU A 187 24.01 -10.56 -16.10
C LEU A 187 24.52 -9.14 -16.29
N LEU A 188 24.21 -8.23 -15.36
CA LEU A 188 24.75 -6.87 -15.39
C LEU A 188 26.28 -6.84 -15.29
N GLN A 189 26.93 -7.77 -14.58
CA GLN A 189 28.40 -7.84 -14.55
C GLN A 189 29.00 -8.37 -15.86
N VAL A 190 28.27 -9.20 -16.61
CA VAL A 190 28.72 -9.77 -17.89
C VAL A 190 28.52 -8.80 -19.06
N ILE A 191 27.45 -8.01 -19.02
CA ILE A 191 27.10 -7.03 -20.06
C ILE A 191 27.92 -5.73 -19.92
N ARG A 192 28.53 -5.51 -18.75
CA ARG A 192 29.38 -4.36 -18.47
C ARG A 192 30.70 -4.41 -19.24
#